data_AF-A0A2V8H811-F1
#
_entry.id   AF-A0A2V8H811-F1
#
_cell.length_a   1.000
_cell.length_b   1.000
_cell.length_c   1.000
_cell.angle_alpha   90.00
_cell.angle_beta   90.00
_cell.angle_gamma   90.00
#
_symmetry.space_group_name_H-M   'P 1'
#
loop_
_entity.id
_entity.type
_entity.pdbx_description
1 polymer ?
#
loop_
_entity_poly.entity_id
_entity_poly.type
_entity_poly.pdbx_seq_one_letter_code
_entity_poly.pdbx_strand_id
1 'polypeptide(L)'
;LDRVRQAGREVYVRDPVYANLDLDIRVCVAPGFFIGDVKERVLDALVGTTAASRPRAFFSPDRFTFGTPLERSALEAAIQRVAGVRAVERILLRRRGWFGWRPFRTLVYPVGTDEIIRVENLPDFPERGSVRLDMEGGA
;
A
#
# COMPACT_ATOMS: atom_id res chain seq x y z
N LEU A 1 -42.63 6.04 -21.58
CA LEU A 1 -41.80 6.47 -20.44
C LEU A 1 -41.01 5.25 -19.99
N ASP A 2 -39.70 5.11 -20.11
CA ASP A 2 -38.62 6.03 -20.50
C ASP A 2 -37.53 5.20 -21.18
N ARG A 3 -37.20 5.55 -22.44
CA ARG A 3 -36.05 4.97 -23.15
C ARG A 3 -34.83 5.82 -22.80
N VAL A 4 -34.06 5.39 -21.82
CA VAL A 4 -32.72 5.96 -21.60
C VAL A 4 -31.83 5.48 -22.75
N ARG A 5 -31.68 6.30 -23.79
CA ARG A 5 -30.55 6.19 -24.73
C ARG A 5 -29.32 6.68 -23.98
N GLN A 6 -28.44 5.77 -23.56
CA GLN A 6 -27.10 6.18 -23.17
C GLN A 6 -26.39 6.68 -24.43
N ALA A 7 -26.18 8.00 -24.50
CA ALA A 7 -25.24 8.57 -25.46
C ALA A 7 -23.87 7.93 -25.19
N GLY A 8 -23.27 7.36 -26.24
CA GLY A 8 -21.94 6.76 -26.16
C GLY A 8 -20.94 7.78 -25.66
N ARG A 9 -20.60 7.69 -24.36
CA ARG A 9 -19.39 8.30 -23.84
C ARG A 9 -18.25 7.54 -24.49
N GLU A 10 -17.35 8.24 -25.16
CA GLU A 10 -16.06 7.66 -25.54
C GLU A 10 -15.38 7.15 -24.26
N VAL A 11 -15.43 5.83 -24.06
CA VAL A 11 -14.66 5.16 -23.02
C VAL A 11 -13.32 4.84 -23.67
N TYR A 12 -12.34 5.71 -23.46
CA TYR A 12 -10.95 5.37 -23.75
C TYR A 12 -10.50 4.34 -22.70
N VAL A 13 -10.62 3.06 -23.02
CA VAL A 13 -10.01 1.98 -22.23
C VAL A 13 -8.50 2.06 -22.49
N ARG A 14 -7.79 2.79 -21.63
CA ARG A 14 -6.32 2.77 -21.62
C ARG A 14 -5.88 1.55 -20.82
N ASP A 15 -4.90 0.81 -21.33
CA ASP A 15 -4.30 -0.28 -20.57
C ASP A 15 -3.71 0.28 -19.26
N PRO A 16 -4.00 -0.33 -18.10
CA PRO A 16 -3.51 0.19 -16.83
C PRO A 16 -2.01 0.04 -16.73
N VAL A 17 -1.31 1.17 -16.56
CA VAL A 17 0.13 1.18 -16.28
C VAL A 17 0.35 1.01 -14.79
N TYR A 18 0.81 -0.16 -14.36
CA TYR A 18 1.02 -0.40 -12.92
C TYR A 18 2.33 0.23 -12.42
N ALA A 19 2.21 1.10 -11.42
CA ALA A 19 3.31 1.53 -10.58
C ALA A 19 3.51 0.48 -9.46
N ASN A 20 4.22 -0.61 -9.78
CA ASN A 20 4.56 -1.64 -8.80
C ASN A 20 5.59 -1.10 -7.80
N LEU A 21 5.16 -0.88 -6.56
CA LEU A 21 6.02 -0.35 -5.50
C LEU A 21 6.47 -1.47 -4.56
N ASP A 22 7.72 -1.41 -4.14
CA ASP A 22 8.16 -2.13 -2.96
C ASP A 22 8.42 -1.16 -1.82
N LEU A 23 8.03 -1.56 -0.62
CA LEU A 23 8.16 -0.79 0.60
C LEU A 23 9.04 -1.55 1.60
N ASP A 24 9.94 -0.83 2.24
CA ASP A 24 10.68 -1.30 3.41
C ASP A 24 10.42 -0.32 4.56
N ILE A 25 9.72 -0.81 5.58
CA ILE A 25 9.18 0.03 6.65
C ILE A 25 9.78 -0.43 7.97
N ARG A 26 10.45 0.50 8.66
CA ARG A 26 10.91 0.28 10.02
C ARG A 26 9.82 0.72 11.01
N VAL A 27 9.42 -0.21 11.88
CA VAL A 27 8.35 -0.03 12.86
C VAL A 27 8.89 -0.34 14.25
N CYS A 28 8.71 0.60 15.17
CA CYS A 28 8.99 0.41 16.58
C CYS A 28 7.76 -0.18 17.28
N VAL A 29 7.95 -1.30 17.96
CA VAL A 29 6.92 -2.04 18.70
C VAL A 29 6.87 -1.54 20.14
N ALA A 30 5.67 -1.30 20.64
CA ALA A 30 5.43 -0.89 22.02
C ALA A 30 5.88 -1.97 23.02
N PRO A 31 6.41 -1.58 24.19
CA PRO A 31 6.74 -2.54 25.26
C PRO A 31 5.53 -3.39 25.64
N GLY A 32 5.75 -4.67 25.94
CA GLY A 32 4.68 -5.60 26.33
C GLY A 32 3.91 -6.22 25.15
N PHE A 33 4.26 -5.89 23.91
CA PHE A 33 3.74 -6.56 22.72
C PHE A 33 4.78 -7.49 22.11
N PHE A 34 4.33 -8.64 21.61
CA PHE A 34 5.17 -9.56 20.87
C PHE A 34 5.40 -9.07 19.44
N ILE A 35 6.66 -9.03 19.01
CA ILE A 35 7.05 -8.49 17.70
C ILE A 35 6.37 -9.22 16.55
N GLY A 36 6.27 -10.56 16.62
CA GLY A 36 5.64 -11.39 15.60
C GLY A 36 4.17 -11.01 15.38
N ASP A 37 3.41 -10.89 16.46
CA ASP A 37 1.98 -10.56 16.41
C ASP A 37 1.74 -9.18 15.82
N VAL A 38 2.54 -8.18 16.23
CA VAL A 38 2.41 -6.83 15.70
C VAL A 38 2.79 -6.80 14.22
N LYS A 39 3.84 -7.52 13.82
CA LYS A 39 4.25 -7.63 12.42
C LYS A 39 3.13 -8.20 11.54
N GLU A 40 2.48 -9.27 11.98
CA GLU A 40 1.37 -9.89 11.26
C GLU A 40 0.18 -8.93 11.14
N ARG A 41 -0.18 -8.23 12.22
CA ARG A 41 -1.27 -7.23 12.20
C ARG A 41 -0.96 -6.05 11.28
N VAL A 42 0.29 -5.58 11.26
CA VAL A 42 0.70 -4.50 10.34
C VAL A 42 0.65 -4.97 8.89
N LEU A 43 1.13 -6.19 8.60
CA LEU A 43 0.99 -6.77 7.26
C LEU A 43 -0.49 -6.90 6.86
N ASP A 44 -1.34 -7.38 7.76
CA ASP A 44 -2.78 -7.50 7.49
C ASP A 44 -3.44 -6.14 7.23
N ALA A 45 -3.09 -5.10 8.00
CA ALA A 45 -3.59 -3.75 7.78
C ALA A 45 -3.14 -3.15 6.45
N LEU A 46 -1.93 -3.49 5.97
CA LEU A 46 -1.38 -2.95 4.73
C LEU A 46 -1.84 -3.69 3.48
N VAL A 47 -1.79 -5.02 3.49
CA VAL A 47 -2.03 -5.85 2.28
C VAL A 47 -3.15 -6.88 2.43
N GLY A 48 -3.68 -7.07 3.65
CA GLY A 48 -4.78 -8.00 3.92
C GLY A 48 -4.41 -9.45 3.68
N THR A 49 -3.90 -10.10 4.73
CA THR A 49 -3.38 -11.47 4.67
C THR A 49 -4.49 -12.52 4.64
N THR A 50 -5.75 -12.12 4.86
CA THR A 50 -6.93 -12.98 4.82
C THR A 50 -7.96 -12.46 3.81
N ALA A 51 -8.88 -13.33 3.37
CA ALA A 51 -9.98 -12.93 2.50
C ALA A 51 -10.89 -11.84 3.13
N ALA A 52 -11.05 -11.86 4.46
CA ALA A 52 -11.91 -10.92 5.18
C ALA A 52 -11.27 -9.53 5.34
N SER A 53 -9.94 -9.47 5.46
CA SER A 53 -9.18 -8.23 5.63
C SER A 53 -8.77 -7.58 4.31
N ARG A 54 -8.54 -8.36 3.25
CA ARG A 54 -8.10 -7.87 1.93
C ARG A 54 -8.88 -6.68 1.38
N PRO A 55 -10.23 -6.63 1.42
CA PRO A 55 -10.97 -5.46 0.94
C PRO A 55 -10.72 -4.18 1.75
N ARG A 56 -10.33 -4.32 3.03
CA ARG A 56 -10.13 -3.21 3.99
C ARG A 56 -8.67 -2.78 4.10
N ALA A 57 -7.75 -3.61 3.59
CA ALA A 57 -6.33 -3.34 3.60
C ALA A 57 -6.00 -2.00 2.93
N PHE A 58 -4.93 -1.34 3.37
CA PHE A 58 -4.52 -0.05 2.85
C PHE A 58 -4.28 -0.08 1.34
N PHE A 59 -3.55 -1.09 0.85
CA PHE A 59 -3.25 -1.31 -0.57
C PHE A 59 -4.27 -2.21 -1.29
N SER A 60 -5.51 -2.29 -0.79
CA SER A 60 -6.60 -2.94 -1.52
C SER A 60 -6.73 -2.34 -2.93
N PRO A 61 -6.91 -3.16 -3.99
CA PRO A 61 -7.16 -2.68 -5.35
C PRO A 61 -8.33 -1.70 -5.46
N ASP A 62 -9.30 -1.77 -4.54
CA ASP A 62 -10.45 -0.86 -4.51
C ASP A 62 -10.12 0.56 -4.02
N ARG A 63 -8.96 0.74 -3.38
CA ARG A 63 -8.52 2.03 -2.80
C ARG A 63 -7.54 2.79 -3.67
N PHE A 64 -6.94 2.14 -4.66
CA PHE A 64 -6.00 2.75 -5.59
C PHE A 64 -6.53 2.60 -7.01
N THR A 65 -6.98 3.71 -7.58
CA THR A 65 -7.40 3.81 -8.99
C THR A 65 -6.44 4.71 -9.76
N PHE A 66 -6.72 4.91 -11.05
CA PHE A 66 -5.96 5.76 -11.96
C PHE A 66 -5.64 7.13 -11.35
N GLY A 67 -4.36 7.49 -11.32
CA GLY A 67 -3.90 8.78 -10.80
C GLY A 67 -3.99 8.95 -9.29
N THR A 68 -4.40 7.92 -8.53
CA THR A 68 -4.47 7.99 -7.07
C THR A 68 -3.05 8.00 -6.49
N PRO A 69 -2.61 9.08 -5.83
CA PRO A 69 -1.27 9.15 -5.29
C PRO A 69 -1.15 8.36 -3.99
N LEU A 70 0.07 8.02 -3.60
CA LEU A 70 0.35 7.48 -2.27
C LEU A 70 0.67 8.64 -1.31
N GLU A 71 -0.24 8.90 -0.38
CA GLU A 71 -0.01 9.86 0.71
C GLU A 71 0.79 9.20 1.84
N ARG A 72 1.91 9.81 2.20
CA ARG A 72 2.79 9.31 3.26
C ARG A 72 2.07 9.30 4.62
N SER A 73 1.36 10.38 4.95
CA SER A 73 0.60 10.51 6.19
C SER A 73 -0.49 9.46 6.30
N ALA A 74 -1.18 9.14 5.21
CA ALA A 74 -2.22 8.10 5.20
C ALA A 74 -1.63 6.71 5.44
N LEU A 75 -0.48 6.40 4.83
CA LEU A 75 0.25 5.16 5.07
C LEU A 75 0.73 5.06 6.52
N GLU A 76 1.39 6.09 7.03
CA GLU A 76 1.84 6.15 8.43
C GLU A 76 0.65 6.01 9.40
N ALA A 77 -0.46 6.69 9.15
CA ALA A 77 -1.67 6.59 9.96
C ALA A 77 -2.33 5.20 9.90
N ALA A 78 -2.25 4.49 8.77
CA ALA A 78 -2.73 3.11 8.68
C ALA A 78 -1.92 2.18 9.59
N ILE A 79 -0.59 2.34 9.60
CA ILE A 79 0.31 1.54 10.44
C ILE A 79 0.15 1.91 11.92
N GLN A 80 0.08 3.20 12.24
CA GLN A 80 -0.05 3.69 13.62
C GLN A 80 -1.37 3.31 14.29
N ARG A 81 -2.42 2.96 13.52
CA ARG A 81 -3.69 2.45 14.08
C ARG A 81 -3.59 1.01 14.57
N VAL A 82 -2.52 0.28 14.24
CA VAL A 82 -2.35 -1.10 14.65
C VAL A 82 -1.92 -1.17 16.12
N ALA A 83 -2.67 -1.90 16.93
CA ALA A 83 -2.36 -2.10 18.33
C ALA A 83 -0.98 -2.75 18.51
N GLY A 84 -0.12 -2.09 19.30
CA GLY A 84 1.27 -2.49 19.54
C GLY A 84 2.30 -1.75 18.70
N VAL A 85 1.88 -0.93 17.73
CA VAL A 85 2.80 0.01 17.06
C VAL A 85 3.02 1.23 17.95
N ARG A 86 4.29 1.54 18.24
CA ARG A 86 4.70 2.75 18.96
C ARG A 86 5.09 3.88 18.01
N ALA A 87 5.81 3.55 16.94
CA ALA A 87 6.25 4.53 15.95
C ALA A 87 6.52 3.90 14.59
N VAL A 88 6.38 4.70 13.53
CA VAL A 88 6.93 4.40 12.20
C VAL A 88 8.18 5.25 12.02
N GLU A 89 9.34 4.61 11.99
CA GLU A 89 10.62 5.32 12.03
C GLU A 89 11.13 5.69 10.64
N ARG A 90 10.90 4.81 9.67
CA ARG A 90 11.43 4.95 8.32
C ARG A 90 10.53 4.24 7.33
N ILE A 91 10.33 4.88 6.20
CA ILE A 91 9.73 4.27 5.02
C ILE A 91 10.71 4.47 3.87
N LEU A 92 11.21 3.37 3.31
CA LEU A 92 11.88 3.35 2.02
C LEU A 92 10.90 2.86 0.97
N LEU A 93 11.01 3.39 -0.23
CA LEU A 93 10.24 2.94 -1.36
C LEU A 93 11.13 2.80 -2.59
N ARG A 94 10.79 1.84 -3.44
CA ARG A 94 11.29 1.76 -4.83
C ARG A 94 10.13 1.52 -5.77
N ARG A 95 10.27 1.95 -7.02
CA ARG A 95 9.37 1.55 -8.11
C ARG A 95 10.12 0.61 -9.03
N ARG A 96 9.63 -0.62 -9.15
CA ARG A 96 10.26 -1.65 -9.99
C ARG A 96 10.37 -1.17 -11.43
N GLY A 97 11.56 -1.35 -12.02
CA GLY A 97 11.86 -0.92 -13.39
C GLY A 97 12.00 0.60 -13.58
N TRP A 98 11.91 1.42 -12.52
CA TRP A 98 11.97 2.87 -12.65
C TRP A 98 13.04 3.52 -11.77
N PHE A 99 13.08 3.21 -10.46
CA PHE A 99 14.15 3.68 -9.57
C PHE A 99 14.37 2.72 -8.39
N GLY A 100 15.60 2.71 -7.86
CA GLY A 100 16.01 1.88 -6.73
C GLY A 100 15.48 2.35 -5.36
N TRP A 101 15.90 1.70 -4.28
CA TRP A 101 15.47 2.08 -2.93
C TRP A 101 15.86 3.51 -2.58
N ARG A 102 14.88 4.30 -2.11
CA ARG A 102 15.11 5.65 -1.61
C ARG A 102 14.20 5.95 -0.41
N PRO A 103 14.61 6.85 0.50
CA PRO A 103 13.74 7.31 1.57
C PRO A 103 12.50 8.02 1.04
N PHE A 104 11.31 7.68 1.56
CA PHE A 104 10.06 8.34 1.21
C PHE A 104 9.93 9.67 1.94
N ARG A 105 10.70 10.70 1.55
CA ARG A 105 10.75 11.99 2.26
C ARG A 105 9.62 12.95 1.90
N THR A 106 8.99 12.77 0.75
CA THR A 106 7.90 13.63 0.29
C THR A 106 6.60 13.31 1.02
N LEU A 107 5.71 14.30 1.11
CA LEU A 107 4.37 14.10 1.68
C LEU A 107 3.51 13.17 0.82
N VAL A 108 3.77 13.18 -0.48
CA VAL A 108 3.01 12.44 -1.49
C VAL A 108 3.98 11.82 -2.50
N TYR A 109 3.69 10.60 -2.94
CA TYR A 109 4.27 9.99 -4.12
C TYR A 109 3.23 10.04 -5.25
N PRO A 110 3.39 10.96 -6.22
CA PRO A 110 2.45 11.06 -7.33
C PRO A 110 2.68 9.95 -8.35
N VAL A 111 1.61 9.64 -9.09
CA VAL A 111 1.64 8.76 -10.27
C VAL A 111 0.93 9.44 -11.43
N GLY A 112 1.20 8.97 -12.65
CA GLY A 112 0.52 9.44 -13.85
C GLY A 112 -0.99 9.21 -13.79
N THR A 113 -1.76 9.99 -14.57
CA THR A 113 -3.23 9.88 -14.61
C THR A 113 -3.74 8.53 -15.15
N ASP A 114 -2.89 7.80 -15.85
CA ASP A 114 -3.11 6.45 -16.40
C ASP A 114 -2.37 5.35 -15.61
N GLU A 115 -1.75 5.73 -14.49
CA GLU A 115 -1.01 4.82 -13.63
C GLU A 115 -1.82 4.42 -12.39
N ILE A 116 -1.66 3.16 -11.96
CA ILE A 116 -2.27 2.62 -10.74
C ILE A 116 -1.17 2.10 -9.83
N ILE A 117 -1.13 2.56 -8.58
CA ILE A 117 -0.20 2.03 -7.56
C ILE A 117 -0.61 0.61 -7.20
N ARG A 118 0.37 -0.31 -7.18
CA ARG A 118 0.14 -1.70 -6.84
C ARG A 118 1.20 -2.23 -5.88
N VAL A 119 0.74 -2.80 -4.77
CA VAL A 119 1.54 -3.44 -3.71
C VAL A 119 0.76 -4.66 -3.19
N GLU A 120 0.83 -5.78 -3.91
CA GLU A 120 0.02 -6.97 -3.57
C GLU A 120 0.68 -7.89 -2.54
N ASN A 121 2.02 -7.88 -2.45
CA ASN A 121 2.80 -8.72 -1.55
C ASN A 121 2.44 -10.22 -1.64
N LEU A 122 2.21 -10.72 -2.86
CA LEU A 122 1.89 -12.12 -3.13
C LEU A 122 3.16 -12.94 -3.40
N PRO A 123 3.36 -14.08 -2.73
CA PRO A 123 4.51 -14.95 -2.99
C PRO A 123 4.61 -15.45 -4.44
N ASP A 124 3.46 -15.73 -5.05
CA ASP A 124 3.38 -16.25 -6.42
C ASP A 124 3.57 -15.16 -7.49
N PHE A 125 3.42 -13.88 -7.10
CA PHE A 125 3.54 -12.72 -7.98
C PHE A 125 4.42 -11.64 -7.36
N PRO A 126 5.70 -11.96 -7.05
CA PRO A 126 6.58 -11.05 -6.35
C PRO A 126 6.80 -9.76 -7.13
N GLU A 127 6.63 -9.74 -8.46
CA GLU A 127 6.73 -8.57 -9.33
C GLU A 127 5.65 -7.50 -9.10
N ARG A 128 4.55 -7.84 -8.42
CA ARG A 128 3.39 -6.96 -8.18
C ARG A 128 3.52 -6.09 -6.93
N GLY A 129 4.76 -5.83 -6.53
CA GLY A 129 5.08 -5.03 -5.35
C GLY A 129 5.07 -5.84 -4.06
N SER A 130 5.90 -5.44 -3.09
CA SER A 130 6.04 -6.12 -1.81
C SER A 130 6.14 -5.16 -0.63
N VAL A 131 5.83 -5.69 0.56
CA VAL A 131 6.01 -4.97 1.83
C VAL A 131 6.97 -5.76 2.70
N ARG A 132 8.10 -5.15 3.05
CA ARG A 132 9.02 -5.64 4.08
C ARG A 132 8.86 -4.79 5.33
N LEU A 133 8.70 -5.47 6.46
CA LEU A 133 8.68 -4.84 7.78
C LEU A 133 9.94 -5.21 8.55
N ASP A 134 10.68 -4.17 8.95
CA ASP A 134 11.81 -4.23 9.88
C ASP A 134 11.30 -3.80 11.26
N MET A 135 11.32 -4.71 12.22
CA MET A 135 10.67 -4.50 13.52
C MET A 135 11.73 -4.35 14.60
N GLU A 136 11.54 -3.38 15.49
CA GLU A 136 12.42 -3.14 16.65
C GLU A 136 11.61 -2.84 17.92
N GLY A 137 12.25 -2.88 19.09
CA GLY A 137 11.56 -2.73 20.38
C GLY A 137 10.81 -4.00 20.78
N GLY A 138 9.63 -3.85 21.40
CA GLY A 138 8.81 -4.97 21.89
C GLY A 138 9.26 -5.54 23.24
N ALA A 139 8.68 -6.70 23.59
CA ALA A 139 9.03 -7.51 24.76
C ALA A 139 10.01 -8.64 24.40
#